data_AF-A0A8H6TJJ8-F1
#
_entry.id   AF-A0A8H6TJJ8-F1
#
_cell.length_a   1.000
_cell.length_b   1.000
_cell.length_c   1.000
_cell.angle_alpha   90.00
_cell.angle_beta   90.00
_cell.angle_gamma   90.00
#
_symmetry.space_group_name_H-M   'P 1'
#
loop_
_entity.id
_entity.type
_entity.pdbx_description
1 polymer ?
#
loop_
_entity_poly.entity_id
_entity_poly.type
_entity_poly.pdbx_seq_one_letter_code
_entity_poly.pdbx_strand_id
1 'polypeptide(L)'
;MSSSGSSSFSFSNNLVEIGALTALVGSAAAESLALGNRGIAGLAWAGSSSFGAVSVVKACLAGAAPGWLRESLGIRSAASDDALGFELPANSKFARWPVGGHIAVVYPRAKLEDGASPSSWANFTTTLMRAERICVYETDEYTRMRLREVPSVQSQSMLRVFSPADYAYSQPSSTTFQTVVYIASTAKLCEIYILWRLGAGVTTALTAIPWAFFFVGAIVIHIYDRHRSVTDCLDLVTGQLPSDPNPGGSRVVVLGASRDTRTQIAWRLFWAAGAVVTASSVVGTYISLSDASRNTVFIWAAFQIGLLLLRTLVHYALPAAIDPSRPVFRWGIGPGDHLREKPYACLPPDVKARVTNLALAVGQSQTLAHRRGRHHYLADSFSLSTVPLLRKNAAADDIYPLPNSPTQLPHSLQVIIHAIVGDTALSSASWLLGNRTPAQTEVSYSCVVVFDVPGAQSMLAIPSARVLGVTLVEALREKHRGDVESASASAQHTWWYWVPASDGRWLEFRLDGRYSLESRKERTVEAVVRTDEDLDSFLRTGTLRNSSGMRSMSEALETLATSRQGRDAFLELFG
;
A
#
# COMPACT_ATOMS: atom_id res chain seq x y z
N MET A 1 28.95 -74.32 -6.48
CA MET A 1 28.67 -73.41 -5.35
C MET A 1 28.88 -71.98 -5.84
N SER A 2 27.82 -71.39 -6.40
CA SER A 2 27.83 -70.03 -6.94
C SER A 2 27.10 -69.12 -5.94
N SER A 3 27.85 -68.27 -5.26
CA SER A 3 27.34 -67.19 -4.44
C SER A 3 26.78 -66.09 -5.34
N SER A 4 25.46 -66.06 -5.50
CA SER A 4 24.72 -64.93 -6.04
C SER A 4 24.81 -63.75 -5.05
N GLY A 5 25.71 -62.82 -5.34
CA GLY A 5 25.75 -61.52 -4.69
C GLY A 5 24.48 -60.75 -5.04
N SER A 6 23.58 -60.63 -4.07
CA SER A 6 22.48 -59.68 -4.11
C SER A 6 23.06 -58.28 -4.12
N SER A 7 22.96 -57.60 -5.26
CA SER A 7 23.17 -56.16 -5.36
C SER A 7 22.16 -55.47 -4.44
N SER A 8 22.66 -54.97 -3.31
CA SER A 8 21.96 -54.02 -2.46
C SER A 8 21.73 -52.75 -3.29
N PHE A 9 20.57 -52.66 -3.95
CA PHE A 9 20.05 -51.42 -4.50
C PHE A 9 20.16 -50.35 -3.41
N SER A 10 21.00 -49.34 -3.65
CA SER A 10 21.30 -48.24 -2.72
C SER A 10 20.08 -47.33 -2.58
N PHE A 11 19.10 -47.80 -1.82
CA PHE A 11 17.81 -47.14 -1.56
C PHE A 11 17.97 -45.69 -1.05
N SER A 12 19.08 -45.41 -0.35
CA SER A 12 19.48 -44.08 0.11
C SER A 12 19.65 -43.06 -1.03
N ASN A 13 20.24 -43.43 -2.17
CA ASN A 13 20.42 -42.50 -3.29
C ASN A 13 19.08 -42.24 -4.00
N ASN A 14 18.24 -43.27 -4.11
CA ASN A 14 16.91 -43.15 -4.71
C ASN A 14 15.96 -42.28 -3.87
N LEU A 15 16.09 -42.29 -2.54
CA LEU A 15 15.30 -41.42 -1.66
C LEU A 15 15.62 -39.93 -1.86
N VAL A 16 16.86 -39.58 -2.15
CA VAL A 16 17.26 -38.19 -2.46
C VAL A 16 16.66 -37.74 -3.81
N GLU A 17 16.67 -38.61 -4.82
CA GLU A 17 16.04 -38.35 -6.12
C GLU A 17 14.51 -38.23 -6.04
N ILE A 18 13.88 -39.12 -5.27
CA ILE A 18 12.44 -39.05 -4.98
C ILE A 18 12.12 -37.77 -4.19
N GLY A 19 12.99 -37.38 -3.25
CA GLY A 19 12.90 -36.11 -2.52
C GLY A 19 12.89 -34.90 -3.45
N ALA A 20 13.83 -34.83 -4.39
CA ALA A 20 13.88 -33.75 -5.39
C ALA A 20 12.65 -33.75 -6.32
N LEU A 21 12.21 -34.94 -6.77
CA LEU A 21 11.02 -35.09 -7.61
C LEU A 21 9.75 -34.65 -6.86
N THR A 22 9.62 -35.02 -5.59
CA THR A 22 8.49 -34.59 -4.75
C THR A 22 8.47 -33.09 -4.51
N ALA A 23 9.60 -32.40 -4.52
CA ALA A 23 9.63 -30.94 -4.38
C ALA A 23 9.19 -30.20 -5.66
N LEU A 24 9.48 -30.74 -6.84
CA LEU A 24 9.25 -30.07 -8.13
C LEU A 24 7.84 -30.30 -8.72
N VAL A 25 7.35 -31.54 -8.65
CA VAL A 25 6.12 -31.93 -9.37
C VAL A 25 4.86 -31.45 -8.64
N GLY A 26 4.03 -30.66 -9.33
CA GLY A 26 2.78 -30.12 -8.80
C GLY A 26 2.95 -28.90 -7.88
N SER A 27 4.14 -28.30 -7.85
CA SER A 27 4.52 -27.16 -7.00
C SER A 27 3.58 -25.96 -7.13
N ALA A 28 3.29 -25.50 -8.35
CA ALA A 28 2.41 -24.35 -8.59
C ALA A 28 0.95 -24.60 -8.15
N ALA A 29 0.44 -25.81 -8.37
CA ALA A 29 -0.91 -26.18 -7.95
C ALA A 29 -1.01 -26.23 -6.42
N ALA A 30 -0.03 -26.84 -5.76
CA ALA A 30 0.03 -26.95 -4.31
C ALA A 30 0.12 -25.57 -3.63
N GLU A 31 0.96 -24.69 -4.16
CA GLU A 31 1.12 -23.31 -3.69
C GLU A 31 -0.18 -22.51 -3.82
N SER A 32 -0.80 -22.52 -5.02
CA SER A 32 -2.07 -21.84 -5.28
C SER A 32 -3.21 -22.33 -4.36
N LEU A 33 -3.27 -23.63 -4.09
CA LEU A 33 -4.25 -24.24 -3.19
C LEU A 33 -4.01 -23.85 -1.72
N ALA A 34 -2.75 -23.85 -1.26
CA ALA A 34 -2.36 -23.49 0.11
C ALA A 34 -2.65 -22.02 0.44
N LEU A 35 -2.52 -21.13 -0.55
CA LEU A 35 -2.86 -19.71 -0.44
C LEU A 35 -4.37 -19.44 -0.57
N GLY A 36 -5.17 -20.46 -0.90
CA GLY A 36 -6.62 -20.33 -1.05
C GLY A 36 -7.08 -19.72 -2.37
N ASN A 37 -6.21 -19.57 -3.38
CA ASN A 37 -6.56 -18.98 -4.69
C ASN A 37 -7.66 -19.75 -5.44
N ARG A 38 -7.91 -21.01 -5.06
CA ARG A 38 -9.00 -21.85 -5.57
C ARG A 38 -10.16 -22.03 -4.58
N GLY A 39 -10.30 -21.09 -3.64
CA GLY A 39 -11.32 -21.12 -2.60
C GLY A 39 -11.01 -22.06 -1.45
N ILE A 40 -11.97 -22.17 -0.52
CA ILE A 40 -11.85 -22.94 0.73
C ILE A 40 -11.70 -24.43 0.44
N ALA A 41 -12.43 -24.93 -0.57
CA ALA A 41 -12.31 -26.31 -1.02
C ALA A 41 -10.87 -26.63 -1.43
N GLY A 42 -10.20 -25.70 -2.13
CA GLY A 42 -8.81 -25.87 -2.55
C GLY A 42 -7.83 -26.04 -1.38
N LEU A 43 -8.07 -25.34 -0.27
CA LEU A 43 -7.20 -25.43 0.91
C LEU A 43 -7.14 -26.85 1.48
N ALA A 44 -8.27 -27.56 1.56
CA ALA A 44 -8.33 -28.95 2.02
C ALA A 44 -7.50 -29.92 1.15
N TRP A 45 -7.24 -29.56 -0.12
CA TRP A 45 -6.40 -30.32 -1.03
C TRP A 45 -4.92 -29.93 -0.98
N ALA A 46 -4.55 -28.83 -0.31
CA ALA A 46 -3.15 -28.38 -0.25
C ALA A 46 -2.25 -29.43 0.41
N GLY A 47 -2.68 -29.97 1.56
CA GLY A 47 -1.95 -30.97 2.34
C GLY A 47 -2.26 -32.44 1.98
N SER A 48 -2.98 -32.71 0.90
CA SER A 48 -3.40 -34.09 0.58
C SER A 48 -2.25 -34.98 0.08
N SER A 49 -1.21 -34.40 -0.52
CA SER A 49 -0.05 -35.12 -1.05
C SER A 49 1.27 -34.47 -0.59
N SER A 50 2.27 -35.30 -0.37
CA SER A 50 3.65 -34.94 -0.01
C SER A 50 4.40 -34.36 -1.22
N PHE A 51 3.97 -34.69 -2.43
CA PHE A 51 4.45 -34.01 -3.64
C PHE A 51 4.00 -32.54 -3.59
N GLY A 52 4.90 -31.60 -3.85
CA GLY A 52 4.68 -30.16 -3.72
C GLY A 52 4.62 -29.65 -2.28
N ALA A 53 4.90 -30.47 -1.25
CA ALA A 53 4.81 -30.03 0.15
C ALA A 53 5.81 -28.90 0.48
N VAL A 54 6.99 -28.89 -0.15
CA VAL A 54 7.93 -27.76 -0.04
C VAL A 54 7.32 -26.47 -0.59
N SER A 55 6.56 -26.54 -1.68
CA SER A 55 5.81 -25.40 -2.22
C SER A 55 4.68 -24.97 -1.30
N VAL A 56 4.00 -25.91 -0.63
CA VAL A 56 3.02 -25.58 0.43
C VAL A 56 3.71 -24.84 1.58
N VAL A 57 4.88 -25.29 2.04
CA VAL A 57 5.66 -24.61 3.08
C VAL A 57 6.05 -23.20 2.61
N LYS A 58 6.60 -23.06 1.40
CA LYS A 58 6.95 -21.76 0.80
C LYS A 58 5.72 -20.83 0.74
N ALA A 59 4.59 -21.35 0.26
CA ALA A 59 3.34 -20.63 0.16
C ALA A 59 2.84 -20.14 1.53
N CYS A 60 2.92 -21.01 2.54
CA CYS A 60 2.55 -20.67 3.91
C CYS A 60 3.51 -19.64 4.53
N LEU A 61 4.83 -19.76 4.32
CA LEU A 61 5.79 -18.75 4.75
C LEU A 61 5.52 -17.40 4.06
N ALA A 62 5.17 -17.43 2.77
CA ALA A 62 4.78 -16.24 2.03
C ALA A 62 3.50 -15.62 2.61
N GLY A 63 2.48 -16.43 2.89
CA GLY A 63 1.25 -16.02 3.57
C GLY A 63 1.48 -15.38 4.94
N ALA A 64 2.40 -15.93 5.72
CA ALA A 64 2.71 -15.43 7.06
C ALA A 64 3.51 -14.11 7.04
N ALA A 65 4.30 -13.86 6.00
CA ALA A 65 5.22 -12.74 5.92
C ALA A 65 4.59 -11.48 5.28
N PRO A 66 4.90 -10.26 5.77
CA PRO A 66 4.56 -9.02 5.07
C PRO A 66 5.30 -8.94 3.71
N GLY A 67 4.78 -8.13 2.78
CA GLY A 67 5.30 -8.01 1.41
C GLY A 67 6.82 -7.83 1.34
N TRP A 68 7.35 -6.80 2.00
CA TRP A 68 8.80 -6.53 2.03
C TRP A 68 9.65 -7.72 2.50
N LEU A 69 9.14 -8.50 3.45
CA LEU A 69 9.87 -9.65 4.00
C LEU A 69 9.81 -10.84 3.04
N ARG A 70 8.69 -11.03 2.32
CA ARG A 70 8.57 -12.06 1.28
C ARG A 70 9.64 -11.90 0.20
N GLU A 71 9.85 -10.67 -0.23
CA GLU A 71 10.87 -10.32 -1.21
C GLU A 71 12.28 -10.52 -0.65
N SER A 72 12.55 -10.02 0.56
CA SER A 72 13.85 -10.15 1.21
C SER A 72 14.26 -11.61 1.44
N LEU A 73 13.30 -12.49 1.72
CA LEU A 73 13.53 -13.93 1.92
C LEU A 73 13.52 -14.73 0.61
N GLY A 74 13.25 -14.10 -0.54
CA GLY A 74 13.14 -14.81 -1.83
C GLY A 74 11.96 -15.79 -1.90
N ILE A 75 10.95 -15.63 -1.04
CA ILE A 75 9.77 -16.51 -0.99
C ILE A 75 8.59 -15.97 -1.79
N ARG A 76 8.74 -14.79 -2.41
CA ARG A 76 7.75 -14.19 -3.32
C ARG A 76 7.53 -15.09 -4.56
N SER A 77 6.29 -15.13 -5.03
CA SER A 77 5.85 -15.84 -6.24
C SER A 77 4.58 -15.19 -6.79
N ALA A 78 4.31 -15.41 -8.08
CA ALA A 78 3.07 -14.95 -8.72
C ALA A 78 1.82 -15.46 -7.98
N ALA A 79 1.82 -16.70 -7.50
CA ALA A 79 0.70 -17.24 -6.73
C ALA A 79 0.50 -16.50 -5.40
N SER A 80 1.59 -16.13 -4.70
CA SER A 80 1.53 -15.35 -3.47
C SER A 80 1.10 -13.90 -3.71
N ASP A 81 1.49 -13.31 -4.83
CA ASP A 81 1.14 -11.94 -5.20
C ASP A 81 -0.32 -11.86 -5.66
N ASP A 82 -0.80 -12.84 -6.43
CA ASP A 82 -2.22 -12.98 -6.74
C ASP A 82 -3.07 -13.20 -5.49
N ALA A 83 -2.53 -13.93 -4.50
CA ALA A 83 -3.25 -14.28 -3.29
C ALA A 83 -3.33 -13.16 -2.25
N LEU A 84 -2.29 -12.34 -2.14
CA LEU A 84 -2.07 -11.42 -1.01
C LEU A 84 -1.74 -9.99 -1.46
N GLY A 85 -1.54 -9.78 -2.75
CA GLY A 85 -0.95 -8.57 -3.28
C GLY A 85 0.51 -8.41 -2.87
N PHE A 86 1.10 -7.26 -3.19
CA PHE A 86 2.39 -6.81 -2.71
C PHE A 86 2.24 -5.37 -2.20
N GLU A 87 2.28 -5.25 -0.88
CA GLU A 87 2.09 -4.00 -0.14
C GLU A 87 3.38 -3.58 0.55
N LEU A 88 3.72 -2.29 0.45
CA LEU A 88 4.78 -1.68 1.24
C LEU A 88 4.18 -0.56 2.10
N PRO A 89 4.53 -0.50 3.41
CA PRO A 89 4.11 0.61 4.23
C PRO A 89 4.73 1.90 3.70
N ALA A 90 3.90 2.94 3.51
CA ALA A 90 4.36 4.25 3.05
C ALA A 90 5.39 4.86 4.03
N ASN A 91 5.42 4.40 5.28
CA ASN A 91 6.36 4.90 6.27
C ASN A 91 7.69 4.14 6.36
N SER A 92 7.90 3.07 5.59
CA SER A 92 9.10 2.24 5.72
C SER A 92 10.36 2.94 5.18
N LYS A 93 11.44 2.91 5.98
CA LYS A 93 12.78 3.43 5.59
C LYS A 93 13.39 2.71 4.37
N PHE A 94 12.76 1.61 3.94
CA PHE A 94 13.19 0.73 2.86
C PHE A 94 12.51 1.05 1.51
N ALA A 95 11.61 2.03 1.45
CA ALA A 95 10.85 2.39 0.24
C ALA A 95 11.65 3.26 -0.75
N ARG A 96 12.90 2.89 -1.09
CA ARG A 96 13.61 3.41 -2.27
C ARG A 96 13.36 2.50 -3.48
N TRP A 97 12.09 2.18 -3.74
CA TRP A 97 11.73 1.38 -4.92
C TRP A 97 11.46 2.30 -6.11
N PRO A 98 11.86 1.89 -7.34
CA PRO A 98 11.70 2.71 -8.53
C PRO A 98 10.24 3.08 -8.75
N VAL A 99 10.05 4.37 -8.90
CA VAL A 99 8.78 5.05 -9.09
C VAL A 99 8.28 4.78 -10.50
N GLY A 100 6.96 4.57 -10.62
CA GLY A 100 6.26 4.30 -11.89
C GLY A 100 5.47 3.00 -11.91
N GLY A 101 5.63 2.14 -10.89
CA GLY A 101 4.98 0.83 -10.80
C GLY A 101 3.91 0.66 -9.69
N HIS A 102 3.65 1.66 -8.84
CA HIS A 102 2.58 1.51 -7.84
C HIS A 102 1.21 1.50 -8.54
N ILE A 103 0.43 0.46 -8.28
CA ILE A 103 -0.87 0.26 -8.90
C ILE A 103 -1.94 0.97 -8.08
N ALA A 104 -1.82 1.07 -6.76
CA ALA A 104 -2.82 1.76 -5.95
C ALA A 104 -2.27 2.36 -4.64
N VAL A 105 -2.95 3.36 -4.09
CA VAL A 105 -2.78 3.82 -2.71
C VAL A 105 -4.04 3.46 -1.93
N VAL A 106 -3.87 2.76 -0.82
CA VAL A 106 -4.95 2.20 -0.01
C VAL A 106 -5.01 2.85 1.36
N TYR A 107 -6.24 3.11 1.79
CA TYR A 107 -6.57 3.67 3.08
C TYR A 107 -7.59 2.77 3.82
N PRO A 108 -7.19 2.11 4.92
CA PRO A 108 -8.11 1.26 5.67
C PRO A 108 -9.13 2.09 6.45
N ARG A 109 -10.42 1.76 6.31
CA ARG A 109 -11.49 2.36 7.12
C ARG A 109 -11.34 1.87 8.56
N ALA A 110 -10.92 2.74 9.46
CA ALA A 110 -11.12 2.49 10.88
C ALA A 110 -12.64 2.44 11.14
N LYS A 111 -13.10 1.48 11.97
CA LYS A 111 -14.51 1.33 12.36
C LYS A 111 -15.08 2.70 12.77
N LEU A 112 -15.78 3.33 11.84
CA LEU A 112 -16.66 4.44 12.16
C LEU A 112 -17.99 3.80 12.46
N GLU A 113 -18.45 3.93 13.70
CA GLU A 113 -19.85 3.68 14.00
C GLU A 113 -20.70 4.60 13.12
N ASP A 114 -21.48 4.00 12.23
CA ASP A 114 -22.41 4.72 11.36
C ASP A 114 -23.41 5.47 12.27
N GLY A 115 -23.31 6.80 12.32
CA GLY A 115 -24.16 7.65 13.17
C GLY A 115 -23.45 8.83 13.85
N ALA A 116 -22.14 8.99 13.67
CA ALA A 116 -21.41 10.05 14.34
C ALA A 116 -21.74 11.45 13.77
N SER A 117 -22.41 12.27 14.57
CA SER A 117 -22.77 13.69 14.36
C SER A 117 -21.60 14.55 13.80
N PRO A 118 -21.86 15.70 13.14
CA PRO A 118 -20.83 16.66 12.71
C PRO A 118 -19.80 17.06 13.79
N SER A 119 -20.16 16.96 15.07
CA SER A 119 -19.24 17.16 16.21
C SER A 119 -18.19 16.04 16.37
N SER A 120 -18.42 14.87 15.77
CA SER A 120 -17.50 13.73 15.70
C SER A 120 -16.37 13.94 14.69
N TRP A 121 -16.39 14.97 13.84
CA TRP A 121 -15.30 15.21 12.88
C TRP A 121 -13.92 15.35 13.55
N ALA A 122 -13.88 15.84 14.79
CA ALA A 122 -12.65 15.86 15.60
C ALA A 122 -12.18 14.44 15.98
N ASN A 123 -13.09 13.53 16.33
CA ASN A 123 -12.76 12.13 16.63
C ASN A 123 -12.48 11.30 15.37
N PHE A 124 -13.19 11.59 14.28
CA PHE A 124 -12.97 11.06 12.93
C PHE A 124 -11.55 11.37 12.45
N THR A 125 -11.14 12.63 12.48
CA THR A 125 -9.79 13.05 12.10
C THR A 125 -8.71 12.40 12.98
N THR A 126 -8.94 12.31 14.29
CA THR A 126 -7.97 11.67 15.22
C THR A 126 -7.80 10.17 14.97
N THR A 127 -8.88 9.47 14.58
CA THR A 127 -8.84 8.04 14.24
C THR A 127 -8.24 7.83 12.85
N LEU A 128 -8.52 8.73 11.91
CA LEU A 128 -7.89 8.72 10.58
C LEU A 128 -6.38 9.00 10.63
N MET A 129 -5.91 9.81 11.57
CA MET A 129 -4.49 10.11 11.77
C MET A 129 -3.63 8.89 12.14
N ARG A 130 -4.23 7.81 12.64
CA ARG A 130 -3.52 6.58 13.07
C ARG A 130 -3.53 5.46 12.03
N ALA A 131 -4.34 5.56 10.98
CA ALA A 131 -4.39 4.53 9.96
C ALA A 131 -3.14 4.60 9.08
N GLU A 132 -2.35 3.52 9.09
CA GLU A 132 -1.15 3.41 8.27
C GLU A 132 -1.52 3.46 6.79
N ARG A 133 -0.94 4.41 6.05
CA ARG A 133 -1.14 4.52 4.60
C ARG A 133 -0.30 3.47 3.88
N ILE A 134 -0.92 2.73 2.97
CA ILE A 134 -0.30 1.59 2.30
C ILE A 134 -0.15 1.90 0.82
N CYS A 135 1.08 1.78 0.31
CA CYS A 135 1.34 1.82 -1.12
C CYS A 135 1.26 0.39 -1.66
N VAL A 136 0.38 0.17 -2.62
CA VAL A 136 0.15 -1.13 -3.24
C VAL A 136 0.84 -1.16 -4.59
N TYR A 137 1.79 -2.08 -4.71
CA TYR A 137 2.65 -2.25 -5.87
C TYR A 137 2.12 -3.39 -6.76
N GLU A 138 1.45 -4.35 -6.14
CA GLU A 138 0.67 -5.37 -6.82
C GLU A 138 -0.62 -5.54 -6.05
N THR A 139 -1.76 -5.29 -6.70
CA THR A 139 -3.04 -5.58 -6.06
C THR A 139 -3.21 -7.08 -5.99
N ASP A 140 -3.74 -7.57 -4.87
CA ASP A 140 -4.27 -8.94 -4.81
C ASP A 140 -5.31 -9.11 -5.94
N GLU A 141 -5.46 -10.33 -6.44
CA GLU A 141 -6.33 -10.60 -7.59
C GLU A 141 -7.79 -10.22 -7.29
N TYR A 142 -8.20 -10.25 -6.02
CA TYR A 142 -9.54 -9.84 -5.60
C TYR A 142 -9.76 -8.33 -5.81
N THR A 143 -8.83 -7.49 -5.37
CA THR A 143 -8.83 -6.04 -5.64
C THR A 143 -8.66 -5.76 -7.13
N ARG A 144 -7.76 -6.49 -7.81
CA ARG A 144 -7.46 -6.35 -9.24
C ARG A 144 -8.71 -6.57 -10.12
N MET A 145 -9.51 -7.58 -9.80
CA MET A 145 -10.75 -7.86 -10.53
C MET A 145 -11.79 -6.76 -10.37
N ARG A 146 -11.94 -6.21 -9.15
CA ARG A 146 -12.83 -5.05 -8.94
C ARG A 146 -12.39 -3.86 -9.76
N LEU A 147 -11.07 -3.62 -9.84
CA LEU A 147 -10.52 -2.54 -10.65
C LEU A 147 -10.73 -2.76 -12.16
N ARG A 148 -10.73 -4.01 -12.64
CA ARG A 148 -11.01 -4.33 -14.06
C ARG A 148 -12.46 -4.05 -14.46
N GLU A 149 -13.40 -4.16 -13.53
CA GLU A 149 -14.81 -3.83 -13.78
C GLU A 149 -15.04 -2.31 -13.90
N VAL A 150 -14.10 -1.49 -13.44
CA VAL A 150 -14.22 -0.05 -13.42
C VAL A 150 -13.58 0.57 -14.66
N PRO A 151 -14.30 1.37 -15.45
CA PRO A 151 -13.70 2.07 -16.57
C PRO A 151 -12.66 3.08 -16.08
N SER A 152 -11.48 3.09 -16.71
CA SER A 152 -10.45 4.08 -16.40
C SER A 152 -10.91 5.49 -16.78
N VAL A 153 -10.85 6.43 -15.84
CA VAL A 153 -11.20 7.84 -16.08
C VAL A 153 -9.98 8.53 -16.68
N GLN A 154 -10.14 9.17 -17.85
CA GLN A 154 -9.04 9.87 -18.52
C GLN A 154 -8.60 11.12 -17.73
N SER A 155 -7.33 11.52 -17.87
CA SER A 155 -6.71 12.56 -17.05
C SER A 155 -7.47 13.90 -17.05
N GLN A 156 -8.18 14.26 -18.12
CA GLN A 156 -8.87 15.55 -18.24
C GLN A 156 -10.39 15.48 -17.97
N SER A 157 -10.91 14.29 -17.68
CA SER A 157 -12.34 14.14 -17.38
C SER A 157 -12.64 14.41 -15.91
N MET A 158 -13.88 14.82 -15.62
CA MET A 158 -14.33 15.08 -14.24
C MET A 158 -14.13 13.84 -13.36
N LEU A 159 -13.77 14.07 -12.09
CA LEU A 159 -13.58 13.01 -11.12
C LEU A 159 -14.86 12.18 -10.92
N ARG A 160 -14.74 10.88 -11.15
CA ARG A 160 -15.77 9.87 -10.90
C ARG A 160 -15.32 8.99 -9.76
N VAL A 161 -16.23 8.76 -8.81
CA VAL A 161 -15.99 7.95 -7.63
C VAL A 161 -16.90 6.75 -7.66
N PHE A 162 -16.31 5.58 -7.45
CA PHE A 162 -16.99 4.30 -7.48
C PHE A 162 -17.21 3.81 -6.04
N SER A 163 -18.43 3.49 -5.67
CA SER A 163 -18.74 2.93 -4.35
C SER A 163 -19.63 1.70 -4.49
N PRO A 164 -19.54 0.69 -3.59
CA PRO A 164 -20.49 -0.41 -3.56
C PRO A 164 -21.93 0.10 -3.56
N ALA A 165 -22.81 -0.55 -4.30
CA ALA A 165 -24.24 -0.27 -4.24
C ALA A 165 -24.87 -0.94 -3.02
N ASP A 166 -25.85 -0.29 -2.40
CA ASP A 166 -26.55 -0.75 -1.19
C ASP A 166 -27.54 -1.89 -1.48
N TYR A 167 -27.14 -2.93 -2.20
CA TYR A 167 -28.01 -4.04 -2.55
C TYR A 167 -27.79 -5.24 -1.62
N ALA A 168 -28.87 -5.63 -0.93
CA ALA A 168 -28.87 -6.71 0.06
C ALA A 168 -28.96 -8.14 -0.51
N TYR A 169 -28.85 -8.34 -1.83
CA TYR A 169 -29.01 -9.67 -2.41
C TYR A 169 -27.68 -10.44 -2.42
N SER A 170 -27.62 -11.52 -1.62
CA SER A 170 -26.65 -12.61 -1.73
C SER A 170 -27.13 -13.63 -2.78
N GLN A 171 -26.44 -13.84 -3.90
CA GLN A 171 -26.74 -14.96 -4.80
C GLN A 171 -25.99 -16.18 -4.25
N PRO A 172 -26.70 -17.28 -4.01
CA PRO A 172 -26.11 -18.53 -3.56
C PRO A 172 -25.66 -19.34 -4.78
N SER A 173 -24.78 -18.82 -5.62
CA SER A 173 -24.26 -19.57 -6.77
C SER A 173 -22.82 -19.94 -6.48
N SER A 174 -22.62 -21.15 -5.91
CA SER A 174 -21.42 -22.02 -6.00
C SER A 174 -21.06 -22.85 -4.78
N THR A 175 -21.77 -22.66 -3.67
CA THR A 175 -21.52 -23.39 -2.42
C THR A 175 -21.58 -24.91 -2.61
N THR A 176 -22.46 -25.41 -3.49
CA THR A 176 -22.62 -26.84 -3.74
C THR A 176 -21.38 -27.48 -4.36
N PHE A 177 -20.82 -26.90 -5.42
CA PHE A 177 -19.63 -27.46 -6.08
C PHE A 177 -18.41 -27.45 -5.17
N GLN A 178 -18.20 -26.35 -4.44
CA GLN A 178 -17.13 -26.27 -3.45
C GLN A 178 -17.30 -27.30 -2.33
N THR A 179 -18.54 -27.50 -1.86
CA THR A 179 -18.83 -28.52 -0.84
C THR A 179 -18.53 -29.92 -1.36
N VAL A 180 -18.87 -30.23 -2.62
CA VAL A 180 -18.53 -31.53 -3.25
C VAL A 180 -17.01 -31.72 -3.34
N VAL A 181 -16.28 -30.72 -3.85
CA VAL A 181 -14.81 -30.79 -3.96
C VAL A 181 -14.16 -30.90 -2.58
N TYR A 182 -14.70 -30.19 -1.59
CA TYR A 182 -14.27 -30.27 -0.21
C TYR A 182 -14.47 -31.68 0.37
N ILE A 183 -15.66 -32.26 0.20
CA ILE A 183 -15.96 -33.64 0.62
C ILE A 183 -15.05 -34.63 -0.11
N ALA A 184 -14.76 -34.43 -1.39
CA ALA A 184 -13.88 -35.30 -2.15
C ALA A 184 -12.45 -35.37 -1.56
N SER A 185 -12.00 -34.35 -0.82
CA SER A 185 -10.69 -34.38 -0.14
C SER A 185 -10.62 -35.46 0.96
N THR A 186 -11.77 -35.93 1.46
CA THR A 186 -11.85 -37.03 2.42
C THR A 186 -11.40 -38.38 1.84
N ALA A 187 -11.18 -38.47 0.52
CA ALA A 187 -10.50 -39.62 -0.10
C ALA A 187 -9.13 -39.91 0.54
N LYS A 188 -8.48 -38.91 1.17
CA LYS A 188 -7.27 -39.08 1.98
C LYS A 188 -7.44 -40.10 3.12
N LEU A 189 -8.65 -40.25 3.67
CA LEU A 189 -8.94 -41.21 4.73
C LEU A 189 -8.69 -42.66 4.29
N CYS A 190 -8.80 -42.98 3.00
CA CYS A 190 -8.47 -44.31 2.46
C CYS A 190 -6.98 -44.63 2.65
N GLU A 191 -6.09 -43.68 2.35
CA GLU A 191 -4.65 -43.83 2.59
C GLU A 191 -4.37 -44.02 4.09
N ILE A 192 -4.95 -43.15 4.93
CA ILE A 192 -4.76 -43.16 6.38
C ILE A 192 -5.17 -44.52 6.96
N TYR A 193 -6.34 -45.01 6.56
CA TYR A 193 -6.86 -46.31 6.99
C TYR A 193 -5.95 -47.46 6.56
N ILE A 194 -5.51 -47.49 5.30
CA ILE A 194 -4.67 -48.58 4.79
C ILE A 194 -3.28 -48.57 5.45
N LEU A 195 -2.63 -47.41 5.57
CA LEU A 195 -1.33 -47.32 6.25
C LEU A 195 -1.44 -47.72 7.73
N TRP A 196 -2.54 -47.36 8.40
CA TRP A 196 -2.79 -47.77 9.77
C TRP A 196 -2.94 -49.30 9.89
N ARG A 197 -3.67 -49.94 8.98
CA ARG A 197 -3.84 -51.40 8.94
C ARG A 197 -2.54 -52.15 8.63
N LEU A 198 -1.59 -51.50 7.97
CA LEU A 198 -0.24 -52.04 7.74
C LEU A 198 0.70 -51.86 8.94
N GLY A 199 0.22 -51.31 10.06
CA GLY A 199 1.02 -51.07 11.26
C GLY A 199 1.98 -49.87 11.15
N ALA A 200 1.88 -49.07 10.10
CA ALA A 200 2.75 -47.92 9.85
C ALA A 200 2.28 -46.66 10.59
N GLY A 201 2.00 -46.77 11.90
CA GLY A 201 1.30 -45.74 12.68
C GLY A 201 1.95 -44.36 12.65
N VAL A 202 3.29 -44.29 12.70
CA VAL A 202 4.04 -43.02 12.63
C VAL A 202 3.88 -42.38 11.26
N THR A 203 4.07 -43.13 10.18
CA THR A 203 3.89 -42.64 8.80
C THR A 203 2.45 -42.19 8.57
N THR A 204 1.46 -42.96 9.06
CA THR A 204 0.05 -42.60 9.00
C THR A 204 -0.21 -41.24 9.65
N ALA A 205 0.29 -41.03 10.88
CA ALA A 205 0.09 -39.77 11.58
C ALA A 205 0.73 -38.61 10.81
N LEU A 206 1.97 -38.79 10.35
CA LEU A 206 2.71 -37.76 9.64
C LEU A 206 2.02 -37.35 8.33
N THR A 207 1.47 -38.28 7.55
CA THR A 207 0.75 -37.94 6.31
C THR A 207 -0.66 -37.40 6.55
N ALA A 208 -1.28 -37.73 7.69
CA ALA A 208 -2.62 -37.26 8.07
C ALA A 208 -2.61 -35.82 8.60
N ILE A 209 -1.60 -35.44 9.38
CA ILE A 209 -1.57 -34.17 10.11
C ILE A 209 -1.69 -32.93 9.18
N PRO A 210 -0.90 -32.78 8.10
CA PRO A 210 -1.03 -31.62 7.21
C PRO A 210 -2.40 -31.52 6.55
N TRP A 211 -2.92 -32.64 6.04
CA TRP A 211 -4.26 -32.68 5.47
C TRP A 211 -5.33 -32.26 6.50
N ALA A 212 -5.29 -32.84 7.70
CA ALA A 212 -6.24 -32.52 8.76
C ALA A 212 -6.17 -31.04 9.15
N PHE A 213 -4.96 -30.47 9.25
CA PHE A 213 -4.76 -29.06 9.54
C PHE A 213 -5.44 -28.15 8.50
N PHE A 214 -5.20 -28.37 7.21
CA PHE A 214 -5.80 -27.55 6.16
C PHE A 214 -7.30 -27.82 5.98
N PHE A 215 -7.76 -29.06 6.17
CA PHE A 215 -9.17 -29.42 6.14
C PHE A 215 -9.96 -28.72 7.26
N VAL A 216 -9.49 -28.81 8.51
CA VAL A 216 -10.13 -28.12 9.64
C VAL A 216 -10.01 -26.60 9.49
N GLY A 217 -8.85 -26.10 9.07
CA GLY A 217 -8.64 -24.68 8.79
C GLY A 217 -9.65 -24.13 7.79
N ALA A 218 -9.89 -24.87 6.71
CA ALA A 218 -10.89 -24.53 5.70
C ALA A 218 -12.30 -24.41 6.30
N ILE A 219 -12.71 -25.30 7.20
CA ILE A 219 -14.00 -25.20 7.91
C ILE A 219 -14.06 -23.93 8.76
N VAL A 220 -13.03 -23.70 9.58
CA VAL A 220 -12.99 -22.55 10.51
C VAL A 220 -13.06 -21.25 9.73
N ILE A 221 -12.29 -21.14 8.65
CA ILE A 221 -12.30 -19.99 7.74
C ILE A 221 -13.68 -19.80 7.09
N HIS A 222 -14.32 -20.88 6.63
CA HIS A 222 -15.67 -20.83 6.05
C HIS A 222 -16.71 -20.31 7.02
N ILE A 223 -16.63 -20.74 8.28
CA ILE A 223 -17.53 -20.28 9.34
C ILE A 223 -17.25 -18.82 9.64
N TYR A 224 -15.97 -18.44 9.80
CA TYR A 224 -15.57 -17.07 10.12
C TYR A 224 -16.04 -16.07 9.04
N ASP A 225 -15.84 -16.40 7.76
CA ASP A 225 -16.20 -15.50 6.66
C ASP A 225 -17.72 -15.35 6.48
N ARG A 226 -18.52 -16.33 6.88
CA ARG A 226 -19.99 -16.19 6.93
C ARG A 226 -20.47 -15.18 7.98
N HIS A 227 -19.70 -14.97 9.04
CA HIS A 227 -20.08 -14.09 10.16
C HIS A 227 -19.44 -12.71 10.05
N ARG A 228 -18.66 -12.43 9.00
CA ARG A 228 -17.94 -11.17 8.88
C ARG A 228 -18.91 -10.01 8.63
N SER A 229 -18.84 -8.99 9.48
CA SER A 229 -19.52 -7.72 9.26
C SER A 229 -18.83 -6.94 8.13
N VAL A 230 -19.63 -6.23 7.32
CA VAL A 230 -19.21 -5.37 6.18
C VAL A 230 -18.28 -4.20 6.58
N THR A 231 -17.83 -4.15 7.83
CA THR A 231 -17.15 -3.00 8.43
C THR A 231 -15.68 -2.83 8.02
N ASP A 232 -15.04 -3.87 7.46
CA ASP A 232 -13.64 -3.82 6.99
C ASP A 232 -13.57 -3.40 5.52
N CYS A 233 -13.70 -2.09 5.29
CA CYS A 233 -13.57 -1.49 3.97
C CYS A 233 -12.22 -0.78 3.77
N LEU A 234 -11.84 -0.64 2.51
CA LEU A 234 -10.67 0.04 1.98
C LEU A 234 -11.14 1.12 1.02
N ASP A 235 -10.53 2.29 1.14
CA ASP A 235 -10.59 3.32 0.12
C ASP A 235 -9.32 3.22 -0.70
N LEU A 236 -9.45 3.26 -2.02
CA LEU A 236 -8.34 3.05 -2.92
C LEU A 236 -8.39 3.99 -4.12
N VAL A 237 -7.21 4.45 -4.52
CA VAL A 237 -7.00 5.19 -5.76
C VAL A 237 -5.95 4.46 -6.59
N THR A 238 -6.27 4.20 -7.86
CA THR A 238 -5.41 3.47 -8.80
C THR A 238 -5.30 4.24 -10.12
N GLY A 239 -4.28 3.91 -10.92
CA GLY A 239 -4.04 4.48 -12.24
C GLY A 239 -2.59 4.89 -12.45
N GLN A 240 -2.37 5.81 -13.37
CA GLN A 240 -1.06 6.43 -13.57
C GLN A 240 -0.89 7.54 -12.52
N LEU A 241 -0.35 7.17 -11.35
CA LEU A 241 -0.11 8.12 -10.25
C LEU A 241 0.90 9.20 -10.65
N PRO A 242 0.80 10.43 -10.11
CA PRO A 242 1.80 11.45 -10.36
C PRO A 242 3.12 11.09 -9.68
N SER A 243 4.24 11.47 -10.29
CA SER A 243 5.61 11.24 -9.81
C SER A 243 6.57 12.26 -10.42
N ASP A 244 7.71 12.55 -9.79
CA ASP A 244 8.73 13.38 -10.44
C ASP A 244 9.42 12.56 -11.56
N PRO A 245 9.20 12.79 -12.88
CA PRO A 245 8.65 13.97 -13.58
C PRO A 245 7.27 13.81 -14.28
N ASN A 246 6.58 12.69 -14.10
CA ASN A 246 5.29 12.39 -14.72
C ASN A 246 4.11 13.07 -14.00
N PRO A 247 3.28 13.90 -14.68
CA PRO A 247 2.11 14.55 -14.07
C PRO A 247 0.97 13.58 -13.69
N GLY A 248 1.14 12.28 -13.91
CA GLY A 248 0.10 11.27 -13.79
C GLY A 248 -0.76 11.17 -15.05
N GLY A 249 -1.75 10.29 -15.03
CA GLY A 249 -2.62 10.04 -16.16
C GLY A 249 -4.00 9.54 -15.76
N SER A 250 -4.44 8.41 -16.34
CA SER A 250 -5.75 7.85 -16.01
C SER A 250 -5.84 7.49 -14.53
N ARG A 251 -7.05 7.60 -13.98
CA ARG A 251 -7.29 7.42 -12.55
C ARG A 251 -8.63 6.75 -12.28
N VAL A 252 -8.70 6.05 -11.15
CA VAL A 252 -9.93 5.45 -10.64
C VAL A 252 -9.92 5.56 -9.12
N VAL A 253 -11.00 6.08 -8.56
CA VAL A 253 -11.21 6.13 -7.11
C VAL A 253 -12.32 5.16 -6.75
N VAL A 254 -12.00 4.14 -5.95
CA VAL A 254 -12.99 3.22 -5.39
C VAL A 254 -13.02 3.40 -3.88
N LEU A 255 -14.21 3.70 -3.35
CA LEU A 255 -14.42 3.85 -1.92
C LEU A 255 -15.18 2.65 -1.38
N GLY A 256 -14.84 2.19 -0.19
CA GLY A 256 -15.59 1.12 0.46
C GLY A 256 -15.31 -0.28 -0.08
N ALA A 257 -14.22 -0.49 -0.83
CA ALA A 257 -13.84 -1.82 -1.32
C ALA A 257 -13.59 -2.76 -0.13
N SER A 258 -14.05 -4.00 -0.15
CA SER A 258 -13.78 -4.93 0.94
C SER A 258 -12.29 -5.27 1.01
N ARG A 259 -11.76 -5.34 2.22
CA ARG A 259 -10.38 -5.81 2.46
C ARG A 259 -10.31 -7.33 2.32
N ASP A 260 -9.32 -7.83 1.58
CA ASP A 260 -9.03 -9.26 1.52
C ASP A 260 -8.74 -9.80 2.94
N THR A 261 -9.52 -10.83 3.34
CA THR A 261 -9.43 -11.47 4.67
C THR A 261 -8.06 -12.06 4.91
N ARG A 262 -7.40 -12.52 3.85
CA ARG A 262 -6.07 -13.12 3.85
C ARG A 262 -4.99 -12.21 4.41
N THR A 263 -5.17 -10.90 4.35
CA THR A 263 -4.22 -9.94 4.90
C THR A 263 -4.27 -9.82 6.43
N GLN A 264 -5.28 -10.41 7.09
CA GLN A 264 -5.46 -10.35 8.54
C GLN A 264 -4.43 -11.20 9.31
N ILE A 265 -4.17 -10.81 10.57
CA ILE A 265 -3.23 -11.51 11.47
C ILE A 265 -3.62 -12.97 11.67
N ALA A 266 -4.92 -13.28 11.77
CA ALA A 266 -5.39 -14.65 11.95
C ALA A 266 -4.96 -15.57 10.79
N TRP A 267 -5.07 -15.10 9.55
CA TRP A 267 -4.60 -15.82 8.37
C TRP A 267 -3.08 -15.98 8.35
N ARG A 268 -2.33 -14.93 8.73
CA ARG A 268 -0.87 -15.01 8.86
C ARG A 268 -0.43 -16.07 9.89
N LEU A 269 -1.12 -16.13 11.04
CA LEU A 269 -0.87 -17.15 12.06
C LEU A 269 -1.24 -18.55 11.58
N PHE A 270 -2.37 -18.70 10.87
CA PHE A 270 -2.78 -19.95 10.25
C PHE A 270 -1.71 -20.47 9.28
N TRP A 271 -1.19 -19.61 8.40
CA TRP A 271 -0.12 -20.02 7.49
C TRP A 271 1.19 -20.28 8.21
N ALA A 272 1.58 -19.49 9.22
CA ALA A 272 2.77 -19.77 10.01
C ALA A 272 2.71 -21.18 10.64
N ALA A 273 1.57 -21.54 11.23
CA ALA A 273 1.33 -22.88 11.75
C ALA A 273 1.35 -23.94 10.64
N GLY A 274 0.71 -23.67 9.49
CA GLY A 274 0.70 -24.56 8.33
C GLY A 274 2.09 -24.86 7.77
N ALA A 275 2.98 -23.87 7.74
CA ALA A 275 4.37 -24.03 7.35
C ALA A 275 5.11 -24.98 8.30
N VAL A 276 5.00 -24.77 9.62
CA VAL A 276 5.64 -25.61 10.64
C VAL A 276 5.11 -27.05 10.59
N VAL A 277 3.79 -27.20 10.52
CA VAL A 277 3.13 -28.51 10.46
C VAL A 277 3.58 -29.30 9.23
N THR A 278 3.58 -28.65 8.06
CA THR A 278 3.93 -29.31 6.80
C THR A 278 5.42 -29.62 6.73
N ALA A 279 6.30 -28.69 7.15
CA ALA A 279 7.74 -28.93 7.18
C ALA A 279 8.10 -30.08 8.12
N SER A 280 7.53 -30.10 9.33
CA SER A 280 7.77 -31.17 10.31
C SER A 280 7.25 -32.52 9.82
N SER A 281 6.08 -32.53 9.18
CA SER A 281 5.51 -33.74 8.58
C SER A 281 6.39 -34.28 7.45
N VAL A 282 6.90 -33.43 6.57
CA VAL A 282 7.77 -33.86 5.46
C VAL A 282 9.05 -34.48 5.99
N VAL A 283 9.75 -33.80 6.90
CA VAL A 283 10.99 -34.32 7.51
C VAL A 283 10.72 -35.63 8.25
N GLY A 284 9.68 -35.67 9.09
CA GLY A 284 9.29 -36.86 9.82
C GLY A 284 8.91 -38.01 8.90
N THR A 285 8.25 -37.74 7.77
CA THR A 285 7.82 -38.78 6.82
C THR A 285 9.04 -39.42 6.17
N TYR A 286 10.05 -38.63 5.76
CA TYR A 286 11.28 -39.18 5.19
C TYR A 286 12.08 -40.02 6.20
N ILE A 287 12.16 -39.58 7.46
CA ILE A 287 12.78 -40.38 8.53
C ILE A 287 11.97 -41.66 8.78
N SER A 288 10.65 -41.57 8.86
CA SER A 288 9.82 -42.75 9.11
C SER A 288 9.83 -43.74 7.94
N LEU A 289 10.00 -43.27 6.69
CA LEU A 289 10.06 -44.12 5.51
C LEU A 289 11.40 -44.86 5.37
N SER A 290 12.49 -44.40 6.00
CA SER A 290 13.76 -45.14 5.99
C SER A 290 13.65 -46.46 6.74
N ASP A 291 12.80 -46.50 7.76
CA ASP A 291 12.61 -47.65 8.65
C ASP A 291 11.38 -48.50 8.26
N ALA A 292 10.60 -48.05 7.28
CA ALA A 292 9.35 -48.69 6.88
C ALA A 292 9.58 -49.92 5.97
N SER A 293 8.62 -50.86 6.02
CA SER A 293 8.65 -52.01 5.12
C SER A 293 8.51 -51.57 3.65
N ARG A 294 9.16 -52.29 2.74
CA ARG A 294 9.09 -52.01 1.29
C ARG A 294 7.64 -51.92 0.77
N ASN A 295 6.76 -52.79 1.27
CA ASN A 295 5.34 -52.78 0.90
C ASN A 295 4.65 -51.49 1.35
N THR A 296 4.93 -51.03 2.57
CA THR A 296 4.42 -49.76 3.10
C THR A 296 4.86 -48.59 2.22
N VAL A 297 6.14 -48.54 1.85
CA VAL A 297 6.68 -47.45 1.01
C VAL A 297 6.01 -47.42 -0.36
N PHE A 298 5.82 -48.56 -1.03
CA PHE A 298 5.16 -48.60 -2.34
C PHE A 298 3.68 -48.21 -2.26
N ILE A 299 2.95 -48.69 -1.25
CA ILE A 299 1.55 -48.34 -1.05
C ILE A 299 1.40 -46.84 -0.76
N TRP A 300 2.26 -46.30 0.12
CA TRP A 300 2.33 -44.87 0.37
C TRP A 300 2.59 -44.10 -0.93
N ALA A 301 3.63 -44.45 -1.69
CA ALA A 301 3.97 -43.77 -2.93
C ALA A 301 2.82 -43.78 -3.96
N ALA A 302 2.12 -44.92 -4.09
CA ALA A 302 0.96 -45.03 -4.96
C ALA A 302 -0.17 -44.08 -4.55
N PHE A 303 -0.47 -43.97 -3.25
CA PHE A 303 -1.44 -43.00 -2.73
C PHE A 303 -0.99 -41.56 -2.98
N GLN A 304 0.28 -41.25 -2.73
CA GLN A 304 0.83 -39.91 -2.94
C GLN A 304 0.73 -39.45 -4.41
N ILE A 305 0.98 -40.35 -5.37
CA ILE A 305 0.81 -40.11 -6.80
C ILE A 305 -0.66 -39.96 -7.17
N GLY A 306 -1.53 -40.87 -6.69
CA GLY A 306 -2.97 -40.79 -6.96
C GLY A 306 -3.60 -39.49 -6.43
N LEU A 307 -3.23 -39.10 -5.21
CA LEU A 307 -3.68 -37.84 -4.60
C LEU A 307 -3.08 -36.61 -5.27
N LEU A 308 -1.84 -36.69 -5.78
CA LEU A 308 -1.25 -35.64 -6.61
C LEU A 308 -2.04 -35.43 -7.91
N LEU A 309 -2.40 -36.52 -8.61
CA LEU A 309 -3.21 -36.46 -9.83
C LEU A 309 -4.59 -35.86 -9.52
N LEU A 310 -5.23 -36.33 -8.46
CA LEU A 310 -6.53 -35.82 -8.03
C LEU A 310 -6.47 -34.34 -7.62
N ARG A 311 -5.44 -33.93 -6.88
CA ARG A 311 -5.18 -32.53 -6.53
C ARG A 311 -4.97 -31.67 -7.77
N THR A 312 -4.27 -32.18 -8.78
CA THR A 312 -4.04 -31.48 -10.05
C THR A 312 -5.34 -31.33 -10.83
N LEU A 313 -6.15 -32.39 -10.92
CA LEU A 313 -7.49 -32.33 -11.51
C LEU A 313 -8.37 -31.30 -10.78
N VAL A 314 -8.37 -31.32 -9.45
CA VAL A 314 -9.10 -30.34 -8.63
C VAL A 314 -8.61 -28.93 -8.87
N HIS A 315 -7.30 -28.69 -9.00
CA HIS A 315 -6.76 -27.37 -9.28
C HIS A 315 -7.28 -26.78 -10.61
N TYR A 316 -7.43 -27.61 -11.65
CA TYR A 316 -7.95 -27.18 -12.95
C TYR A 316 -9.49 -27.22 -13.04
N ALA A 317 -10.14 -28.11 -12.30
CA ALA A 317 -11.60 -28.25 -12.27
C ALA A 317 -12.26 -27.22 -11.36
N LEU A 318 -11.60 -26.84 -10.27
CA LEU A 318 -11.95 -25.61 -9.57
C LEU A 318 -11.64 -24.48 -10.55
N PRO A 319 -12.65 -23.67 -10.92
CA PRO A 319 -12.36 -22.39 -11.53
C PRO A 319 -11.24 -21.75 -10.71
N ALA A 320 -10.35 -20.99 -11.35
CA ALA A 320 -9.70 -19.94 -10.57
C ALA A 320 -10.84 -19.24 -9.81
N ALA A 321 -10.64 -18.70 -8.62
CA ALA A 321 -11.74 -18.00 -7.92
C ALA A 321 -12.35 -16.80 -8.72
N ILE A 322 -12.01 -16.70 -10.01
CA ILE A 322 -11.87 -15.63 -10.97
C ILE A 322 -12.14 -16.23 -12.38
N ASP A 323 -13.29 -16.84 -12.62
CA ASP A 323 -13.85 -16.84 -13.99
C ASP A 323 -14.90 -15.71 -14.02
N PRO A 324 -14.66 -14.60 -14.72
CA PRO A 324 -15.62 -13.49 -14.80
C PRO A 324 -16.96 -13.92 -15.43
N SER A 325 -17.00 -15.06 -16.14
CA SER A 325 -18.21 -15.60 -16.75
C SER A 325 -18.96 -16.60 -15.87
N ARG A 326 -18.36 -17.10 -14.77
CA ARG A 326 -18.95 -18.12 -13.89
C ARG A 326 -18.54 -17.88 -12.42
N PRO A 327 -19.37 -17.19 -11.62
CA PRO A 327 -19.03 -16.85 -10.24
C PRO A 327 -19.06 -18.11 -9.36
N VAL A 328 -17.89 -18.64 -8.95
CA VAL A 328 -17.80 -19.89 -8.17
C VAL A 328 -17.29 -19.74 -6.72
N PHE A 329 -17.03 -18.52 -6.25
CA PHE A 329 -17.08 -18.20 -4.81
C PHE A 329 -16.82 -16.72 -4.65
N ARG A 330 -17.84 -16.00 -4.20
CA ARG A 330 -17.70 -14.65 -3.71
C ARG A 330 -17.34 -14.75 -2.22
N TRP A 331 -16.06 -14.65 -1.87
CA TRP A 331 -15.62 -14.54 -0.47
C TRP A 331 -16.28 -13.29 0.15
N GLY A 332 -17.39 -13.49 0.88
CA GLY A 332 -18.14 -12.42 1.55
C GLY A 332 -18.84 -11.41 0.64
N ILE A 333 -19.08 -11.72 -0.65
CA ILE A 333 -19.68 -10.75 -1.58
C ILE A 333 -21.13 -11.14 -1.88
N GLY A 334 -22.10 -10.31 -1.50
CA GLY A 334 -23.43 -10.33 -2.12
C GLY A 334 -23.38 -9.71 -3.53
N PRO A 335 -24.09 -10.19 -4.56
CA PRO A 335 -24.43 -9.54 -5.83
C PRO A 335 -24.65 -8.04 -5.83
N GLY A 336 -24.86 -7.41 -4.68
CA GLY A 336 -24.99 -5.97 -4.56
C GLY A 336 -23.72 -5.14 -4.76
N ASP A 337 -22.54 -5.75 -4.75
CA ASP A 337 -21.26 -5.04 -4.88
C ASP A 337 -20.94 -4.54 -6.31
N HIS A 338 -21.96 -4.31 -7.16
CA HIS A 338 -21.75 -3.51 -8.35
C HIS A 338 -21.31 -2.10 -7.93
N LEU A 339 -20.13 -1.72 -8.41
CA LEU A 339 -19.61 -0.38 -8.15
C LEU A 339 -20.48 0.63 -8.89
N ARG A 340 -21.20 1.45 -8.13
CA ARG A 340 -21.98 2.54 -8.67
C ARG A 340 -21.07 3.74 -8.87
N GLU A 341 -21.04 4.24 -10.09
CA GLU A 341 -20.40 5.50 -10.41
C GLU A 341 -21.21 6.67 -9.82
N LYS A 342 -20.54 7.58 -9.13
CA LYS A 342 -21.08 8.86 -8.67
C LYS A 342 -20.16 9.99 -9.10
N PRO A 343 -20.69 11.07 -9.72
CA PRO A 343 -19.91 12.28 -9.98
C PRO A 343 -19.44 12.91 -8.67
N TYR A 344 -18.20 13.39 -8.62
CA TYR A 344 -17.63 14.00 -7.41
C TYR A 344 -18.47 15.17 -6.87
N ALA A 345 -19.04 15.98 -7.75
CA ALA A 345 -19.89 17.12 -7.38
C ALA A 345 -21.14 16.72 -6.57
N CYS A 346 -21.65 15.50 -6.76
CA CYS A 346 -22.85 14.99 -6.09
C CYS A 346 -22.55 14.23 -4.79
N LEU A 347 -21.27 14.14 -4.39
CA LEU A 347 -20.88 13.39 -3.20
C LEU A 347 -21.15 14.20 -1.92
N PRO A 348 -21.62 13.55 -0.85
CA PRO A 348 -21.75 14.21 0.43
C PRO A 348 -20.36 14.53 1.06
N PRO A 349 -20.30 15.50 2.00
CA PRO A 349 -19.03 16.03 2.51
C PRO A 349 -18.11 15.00 3.17
N ASP A 350 -18.68 13.99 3.83
CA ASP A 350 -17.95 12.87 4.45
C ASP A 350 -17.23 12.01 3.40
N VAL A 351 -17.90 11.74 2.28
CA VAL A 351 -17.33 10.99 1.16
C VAL A 351 -16.25 11.81 0.45
N LYS A 352 -16.48 13.12 0.27
CA LYS A 352 -15.46 14.04 -0.26
C LYS A 352 -14.20 14.03 0.60
N ALA A 353 -14.32 14.11 1.91
CA ALA A 353 -13.17 14.04 2.82
C ALA A 353 -12.36 12.74 2.69
N ARG A 354 -13.02 11.60 2.42
CA ARG A 354 -12.34 10.32 2.15
C ARG A 354 -11.54 10.37 0.85
N VAL A 355 -12.13 10.90 -0.21
CA VAL A 355 -11.44 11.12 -1.50
C VAL A 355 -10.22 12.01 -1.29
N THR A 356 -10.33 13.05 -0.48
CA THR A 356 -9.18 13.92 -0.28
C THR A 356 -8.10 13.33 0.61
N ASN A 357 -8.47 12.47 1.55
CA ASN A 357 -7.48 11.68 2.26
C ASN A 357 -6.69 10.78 1.32
N LEU A 358 -7.33 10.22 0.29
CA LEU A 358 -6.61 9.49 -0.77
C LEU A 358 -5.65 10.42 -1.52
N ALA A 359 -6.05 11.64 -1.88
CA ALA A 359 -5.15 12.60 -2.50
C ALA A 359 -3.92 12.92 -1.63
N LEU A 360 -4.12 13.12 -0.33
CA LEU A 360 -3.02 13.31 0.63
C LEU A 360 -2.13 12.05 0.74
N ALA A 361 -2.73 10.86 0.66
CA ALA A 361 -2.00 9.60 0.66
C ALA A 361 -1.14 9.45 -0.61
N VAL A 362 -1.66 9.85 -1.78
CA VAL A 362 -0.89 9.93 -3.03
C VAL A 362 0.25 10.94 -2.89
N GLY A 363 0.01 12.12 -2.32
CA GLY A 363 1.05 13.12 -2.09
C GLY A 363 2.16 12.61 -1.18
N GLN A 364 1.80 11.92 -0.08
CA GLN A 364 2.80 11.30 0.79
C GLN A 364 3.59 10.21 0.05
N SER A 365 2.94 9.39 -0.77
CA SER A 365 3.61 8.39 -1.60
C SER A 365 4.61 9.05 -2.56
N GLN A 366 4.24 10.17 -3.19
CA GLN A 366 5.15 10.95 -4.02
C GLN A 366 6.40 11.42 -3.28
N THR A 367 6.33 11.75 -1.99
CA THR A 367 7.54 12.15 -1.22
C THR A 367 8.57 11.02 -1.08
N LEU A 368 8.12 9.77 -1.02
CA LEU A 368 9.00 8.59 -0.95
C LEU A 368 9.71 8.38 -2.29
N ALA A 369 8.95 8.58 -3.35
CA ALA A 369 9.34 8.47 -4.73
C ALA A 369 10.21 9.64 -5.22
N HIS A 370 10.09 10.81 -4.60
CA HIS A 370 10.73 12.03 -5.08
C HIS A 370 12.25 11.90 -5.13
N ARG A 371 12.91 12.45 -6.16
CA ARG A 371 14.38 12.39 -6.32
C ARG A 371 15.14 12.99 -5.14
N ARG A 372 14.57 14.04 -4.55
CA ARG A 372 15.05 14.68 -3.30
C ARG A 372 14.96 13.70 -2.12
N GLY A 373 13.94 12.86 -2.08
CA GLY A 373 13.67 11.90 -1.01
C GLY A 373 12.83 12.48 0.12
N ARG A 374 12.13 11.59 0.84
CA ARG A 374 11.12 11.93 1.86
C ARG A 374 11.60 12.87 2.95
N HIS A 375 12.85 12.77 3.35
CA HIS A 375 13.39 13.57 4.44
C HIS A 375 13.36 15.08 4.17
N HIS A 376 13.26 15.55 2.92
CA HIS A 376 13.04 16.98 2.68
C HIS A 376 11.58 17.38 2.85
N TYR A 377 10.63 16.44 2.82
CA TYR A 377 9.20 16.72 2.89
C TYR A 377 8.62 16.54 4.29
N LEU A 378 9.45 16.46 5.34
CA LEU A 378 8.97 16.27 6.71
C LEU A 378 8.17 17.46 7.24
N ALA A 379 8.45 18.67 6.72
CA ALA A 379 7.70 19.87 7.04
C ALA A 379 6.32 19.92 6.35
N ASP A 380 6.08 19.09 5.33
CA ASP A 380 4.82 19.10 4.62
C ASP A 380 3.75 18.39 5.44
N SER A 381 2.57 19.00 5.49
CA SER A 381 1.40 18.43 6.14
C SER A 381 0.63 17.57 5.17
N PHE A 382 0.55 16.28 5.48
CA PHE A 382 -0.35 15.36 4.80
C PHE A 382 -1.59 15.04 5.64
N SER A 383 -1.93 15.85 6.64
CA SER A 383 -3.05 15.60 7.55
C SER A 383 -4.35 16.25 7.09
N LEU A 384 -5.46 15.51 7.18
CA LEU A 384 -6.81 16.04 7.04
C LEU A 384 -7.15 17.12 8.07
N SER A 385 -6.50 17.15 9.24
CA SER A 385 -6.75 18.19 10.24
C SER A 385 -6.36 19.59 9.77
N THR A 386 -5.49 19.66 8.76
CA THR A 386 -5.07 20.91 8.11
C THR A 386 -6.15 21.51 7.23
N VAL A 387 -7.06 20.66 6.74
CA VAL A 387 -8.04 21.01 5.72
C VAL A 387 -9.08 22.00 6.23
N PRO A 388 -9.69 21.81 7.43
CA PRO A 388 -10.55 22.83 8.01
C PRO A 388 -9.84 24.19 8.20
N LEU A 389 -8.53 24.18 8.47
CA LEU A 389 -7.74 25.41 8.64
C LEU A 389 -7.62 26.16 7.31
N LEU A 390 -7.42 25.44 6.21
CA LEU A 390 -7.39 25.99 4.85
C LEU A 390 -8.77 26.51 4.43
N ARG A 391 -9.85 25.76 4.71
CA ARG A 391 -11.21 26.12 4.28
C ARG A 391 -11.75 27.36 4.98
N LYS A 392 -11.57 27.48 6.30
CA LYS A 392 -12.11 28.61 7.07
C LYS A 392 -11.54 29.96 6.63
N ASN A 393 -10.38 29.95 5.97
CA ASN A 393 -9.61 31.14 5.64
C ASN A 393 -9.26 31.23 4.14
N ALA A 394 -9.88 30.40 3.31
CA ALA A 394 -9.69 30.38 1.86
C ALA A 394 -10.23 31.65 1.17
N ALA A 395 -11.13 32.39 1.82
CA ALA A 395 -11.67 33.64 1.33
C ALA A 395 -10.79 34.87 1.66
N ALA A 396 -9.69 34.66 2.40
CA ALA A 396 -8.80 35.74 2.81
C ALA A 396 -7.63 35.88 1.84
N ASP A 397 -7.20 37.12 1.65
CA ASP A 397 -6.28 37.62 0.62
C ASP A 397 -5.10 36.68 0.28
N ASP A 398 -4.68 36.70 -0.98
CA ASP A 398 -3.47 36.03 -1.50
C ASP A 398 -2.15 36.62 -0.94
N ILE A 399 -2.23 37.44 0.11
CA ILE A 399 -1.17 38.32 0.61
C ILE A 399 -1.20 38.34 2.14
N TYR A 400 -0.03 38.23 2.76
CA TYR A 400 0.12 38.33 4.21
C TYR A 400 0.07 39.79 4.67
N PRO A 401 -0.80 40.16 5.64
CA PRO A 401 -0.87 41.53 6.15
C PRO A 401 0.35 41.84 7.04
N LEU A 402 1.13 42.85 6.66
CA LEU A 402 2.19 43.34 7.54
C LEU A 402 1.62 44.29 8.60
N PRO A 403 2.19 44.31 9.83
CA PRO A 403 1.75 45.24 10.85
C PRO A 403 2.00 46.69 10.39
N ASN A 404 0.94 47.49 10.36
CA ASN A 404 0.95 48.92 10.02
C ASN A 404 1.70 49.74 11.10
N SER A 405 3.03 49.67 11.11
CA SER A 405 3.86 50.55 11.95
C SER A 405 4.59 51.57 11.06
N PRO A 406 4.15 52.85 11.05
CA PRO A 406 4.59 53.84 10.07
C PRO A 406 6.03 54.37 10.26
N THR A 407 6.82 53.85 11.22
CA THR A 407 8.13 54.46 11.54
C THR A 407 9.35 53.54 11.51
N GLN A 408 9.21 52.22 11.34
CA GLN A 408 10.29 51.28 10.99
C GLN A 408 9.66 49.89 11.00
N LEU A 409 9.25 49.39 9.84
CA LEU A 409 8.89 47.98 9.71
C LEU A 409 10.12 47.16 10.09
N PRO A 410 10.01 46.22 11.04
CA PRO A 410 11.17 45.45 11.47
C PRO A 410 11.67 44.59 10.30
N HIS A 411 12.99 44.54 10.12
CA HIS A 411 13.62 43.71 9.08
C HIS A 411 13.29 42.21 9.27
N SER A 412 12.92 41.79 10.49
CA SER A 412 12.40 40.46 10.77
C SER A 412 11.14 40.48 11.64
N LEU A 413 10.25 39.51 11.42
CA LEU A 413 8.98 39.32 12.10
C LEU A 413 8.89 37.88 12.61
N GLN A 414 8.34 37.66 13.79
CA GLN A 414 7.98 36.30 14.23
C GLN A 414 6.61 35.92 13.68
N VAL A 415 6.55 34.83 12.93
CA VAL A 415 5.33 34.26 12.36
C VAL A 415 5.08 32.86 12.91
N ILE A 416 3.82 32.53 13.16
CA ILE A 416 3.42 31.18 13.60
C ILE A 416 2.90 30.42 12.39
N ILE A 417 3.54 29.30 12.07
CA ILE A 417 3.19 28.39 10.99
C ILE A 417 2.47 27.19 11.58
N HIS A 418 1.26 26.94 11.10
CA HIS A 418 0.42 25.81 11.48
C HIS A 418 0.63 24.61 10.56
N ALA A 419 0.75 24.86 9.26
CA ALA A 419 0.92 23.81 8.27
C ALA A 419 1.50 24.33 6.96
N ILE A 420 2.10 23.42 6.22
CA ILE A 420 2.60 23.67 4.86
C ILE A 420 2.03 22.58 3.97
N VAL A 421 1.26 22.95 2.95
CA VAL A 421 0.82 22.01 1.91
C VAL A 421 1.76 22.18 0.73
N GLY A 422 2.62 21.19 0.51
CA GLY A 422 3.63 21.25 -0.53
C GLY A 422 3.18 20.76 -1.91
N ASP A 423 4.06 20.98 -2.90
CA ASP A 423 3.97 20.50 -4.28
C ASP A 423 3.37 19.11 -4.45
N THR A 424 3.80 18.11 -3.66
CA THR A 424 3.31 16.73 -3.78
C THR A 424 1.84 16.55 -3.41
N ALA A 425 1.34 17.30 -2.43
CA ALA A 425 -0.07 17.28 -2.06
C ALA A 425 -0.93 18.09 -3.05
N LEU A 426 -0.41 19.24 -3.51
CA LEU A 426 -1.08 20.10 -4.50
C LEU A 426 -1.18 19.41 -5.87
N SER A 427 -0.12 18.73 -6.31
CA SER A 427 -0.09 17.94 -7.55
C SER A 427 -1.08 16.78 -7.49
N SER A 428 -1.13 16.08 -6.37
CA SER A 428 -2.05 14.95 -6.16
C SER A 428 -3.51 15.38 -6.21
N ALA A 429 -3.85 16.50 -5.58
CA ALA A 429 -5.21 17.03 -5.63
C ALA A 429 -5.61 17.48 -7.05
N SER A 430 -4.71 18.20 -7.73
CA SER A 430 -4.93 18.65 -9.10
C SER A 430 -5.10 17.49 -10.08
N TRP A 431 -4.25 16.46 -9.97
CA TRP A 431 -4.37 15.22 -10.75
C TRP A 431 -5.69 14.51 -10.51
N LEU A 432 -6.14 14.43 -9.25
CA LEU A 432 -7.37 13.75 -8.88
C LEU A 432 -8.62 14.46 -9.41
N LEU A 433 -8.63 15.79 -9.44
CA LEU A 433 -9.72 16.56 -10.06
C LEU A 433 -9.70 16.53 -11.59
N GLY A 434 -8.54 16.23 -12.19
CA GLY A 434 -8.35 16.26 -13.63
C GLY A 434 -8.18 17.67 -14.19
N ASN A 435 -7.85 18.61 -13.30
CA ASN A 435 -7.38 19.92 -13.71
C ASN A 435 -6.06 19.73 -14.46
N ARG A 436 -5.83 20.55 -15.51
CA ARG A 436 -4.55 20.54 -16.25
C ARG A 436 -3.45 20.89 -15.26
N THR A 437 -2.82 19.89 -14.68
CA THR A 437 -1.60 20.04 -13.91
C THR A 437 -0.54 20.58 -14.87
N PRO A 438 0.07 21.74 -14.57
CA PRO A 438 1.38 22.03 -15.13
C PRO A 438 2.32 20.86 -14.78
N ALA A 439 3.33 20.61 -15.61
CA ALA A 439 4.20 19.43 -15.43
C ALA A 439 4.74 19.40 -13.98
N GLN A 440 4.97 18.23 -13.38
CA GLN A 440 5.42 18.16 -11.98
C GLN A 440 6.72 18.95 -11.73
N THR A 441 7.53 19.15 -12.77
CA THR A 441 8.69 20.05 -12.80
C THR A 441 8.33 21.54 -12.57
N GLU A 442 7.17 21.99 -13.03
CA GLU A 442 6.62 23.34 -12.85
C GLU A 442 5.97 23.49 -11.46
N VAL A 443 5.40 22.41 -10.90
CA VAL A 443 4.76 22.41 -9.57
C VAL A 443 5.76 22.20 -8.42
N SER A 444 7.00 21.75 -8.71
CA SER A 444 8.03 21.32 -7.75
C SER A 444 8.47 22.35 -6.69
N TYR A 445 8.06 23.60 -6.85
CA TYR A 445 8.36 24.75 -5.99
C TYR A 445 7.12 25.42 -5.40
N SER A 446 5.94 24.89 -5.73
CA SER A 446 4.68 25.41 -5.22
C SER A 446 4.41 24.93 -3.80
N CYS A 447 3.83 25.80 -2.99
CA CYS A 447 3.28 25.43 -1.70
C CYS A 447 2.20 26.40 -1.25
N VAL A 448 1.45 26.00 -0.23
CA VAL A 448 0.52 26.86 0.51
C VAL A 448 0.94 26.82 1.96
N VAL A 449 1.16 27.98 2.58
CA VAL A 449 1.55 28.07 3.97
C VAL A 449 0.38 28.61 4.80
N VAL A 450 0.12 27.99 5.94
CA VAL A 450 -0.93 28.37 6.87
C VAL A 450 -0.33 29.11 8.06
N PHE A 451 -0.70 30.38 8.23
CA PHE A 451 -0.17 31.28 9.25
C PHE A 451 -1.22 31.74 10.26
N ASP A 452 -0.77 32.18 11.44
CA ASP A 452 -1.53 33.15 12.24
C ASP A 452 -1.31 34.59 11.77
N VAL A 453 -2.38 35.38 11.84
CA VAL A 453 -2.32 36.82 11.58
C VAL A 453 -2.03 37.57 12.89
N PRO A 454 -1.01 38.45 12.93
CA PRO A 454 -0.73 39.27 14.09
C PRO A 454 -1.94 40.15 14.42
N GLY A 455 -2.47 40.02 15.63
CA GLY A 455 -3.58 40.85 16.11
C GLY A 455 -4.98 40.44 15.63
N ALA A 456 -5.12 39.38 14.82
CA ALA A 456 -6.41 38.82 14.45
C ALA A 456 -6.50 37.34 14.90
N GLN A 457 -7.67 36.90 15.36
CA GLN A 457 -7.94 35.49 15.69
C GLN A 457 -8.18 34.61 14.45
N SER A 458 -7.65 35.02 13.30
CA SER A 458 -7.83 34.37 12.02
C SER A 458 -6.50 33.79 11.54
N MET A 459 -6.53 32.59 10.98
CA MET A 459 -5.41 32.04 10.23
C MET A 459 -5.51 32.46 8.76
N LEU A 460 -4.42 32.40 8.00
CA LEU A 460 -4.43 32.64 6.55
C LEU A 460 -3.75 31.49 5.81
N ALA A 461 -4.30 31.12 4.65
CA ALA A 461 -3.75 30.10 3.77
C ALA A 461 -3.21 30.74 2.48
N ILE A 462 -1.92 31.02 2.46
CA ILE A 462 -1.31 31.90 1.45
C ILE A 462 -0.49 31.06 0.45
N PRO A 463 -0.82 31.10 -0.86
CA PRO A 463 0.02 30.55 -1.91
C PRO A 463 1.44 31.13 -1.84
N SER A 464 2.45 30.28 -1.91
CA SER A 464 3.83 30.66 -1.62
C SER A 464 4.80 29.90 -2.52
N ALA A 465 5.94 30.51 -2.81
CA ALA A 465 7.03 29.86 -3.52
C ALA A 465 8.01 29.23 -2.52
N ARG A 466 8.56 28.06 -2.85
CA ARG A 466 9.62 27.44 -2.05
C ARG A 466 10.72 26.82 -2.90
N VAL A 467 11.95 26.86 -2.39
CA VAL A 467 13.10 26.24 -3.06
C VAL A 467 13.97 25.50 -2.05
N LEU A 468 14.47 24.34 -2.48
CA LEU A 468 15.45 23.57 -1.73
C LEU A 468 16.85 24.09 -2.09
N GLY A 469 17.58 24.58 -1.10
CA GLY A 469 18.89 25.19 -1.32
C GLY A 469 19.86 24.99 -0.17
N VAL A 470 21.12 25.27 -0.46
CA VAL A 470 22.22 25.39 0.51
C VAL A 470 22.82 26.77 0.31
N THR A 471 23.19 27.46 1.39
CA THR A 471 23.87 28.75 1.24
C THR A 471 25.28 28.53 0.68
N LEU A 472 25.78 29.47 -0.12
CA LEU A 472 27.13 29.38 -0.67
C LEU A 472 28.20 29.27 0.44
N VAL A 473 27.98 29.92 1.59
CA VAL A 473 28.88 29.86 2.75
C VAL A 473 28.92 28.44 3.34
N GLU A 474 27.78 27.76 3.47
CA GLU A 474 27.72 26.37 3.93
C GLU A 474 28.35 25.43 2.90
N ALA A 475 28.05 25.62 1.62
CA ALA A 475 28.64 24.83 0.54
C ALA A 475 30.17 24.98 0.45
N LEU A 476 30.71 26.19 0.68
CA LEU A 476 32.14 26.45 0.71
C LEU A 476 32.82 25.88 1.97
N ARG A 477 32.13 25.92 3.13
CA ARG A 477 32.61 25.30 4.38
C ARG A 477 32.70 23.79 4.28
N GLU A 478 31.75 23.14 3.62
CA GLU A 478 31.81 21.70 3.37
C GLU A 478 32.90 21.34 2.37
N LYS A 479 33.08 22.13 1.30
CA LYS A 479 34.17 21.94 0.33
C LYS A 479 35.56 22.01 0.97
N HIS A 480 35.73 22.81 2.02
CA HIS A 480 36.99 22.91 2.76
C HIS A 480 37.25 21.73 3.73
N ARG A 481 36.25 20.88 4.00
CA ARG A 481 36.41 19.71 4.89
C ARG A 481 36.92 18.45 4.19
N GLY A 482 37.16 18.48 2.87
CA GLY A 482 37.94 17.45 2.17
C GLY A 482 37.20 16.16 1.75
N ASP A 483 35.94 15.95 2.14
CA ASP A 483 35.15 14.76 1.73
C ASP A 483 34.31 15.02 0.47
N VAL A 484 34.97 15.03 -0.69
CA VAL A 484 34.36 15.43 -1.97
C VAL A 484 33.25 14.47 -2.44
N GLU A 485 33.27 13.20 -2.03
CA GLU A 485 32.24 12.21 -2.43
C GLU A 485 31.10 12.06 -1.42
N SER A 486 31.29 12.46 -0.14
CA SER A 486 30.23 12.42 0.89
C SER A 486 29.55 13.77 1.15
N ALA A 487 30.11 14.88 0.66
CA ALA A 487 29.56 16.23 0.85
C ALA A 487 28.14 16.43 0.27
N SER A 488 27.75 15.68 -0.76
CA SER A 488 26.38 15.73 -1.29
C SER A 488 25.33 15.13 -0.35
N ALA A 489 25.74 14.29 0.61
CA ALA A 489 24.85 13.65 1.58
C ALA A 489 24.89 14.31 2.96
N SER A 490 25.93 15.09 3.28
CA SER A 490 26.07 15.82 4.55
C SER A 490 25.51 17.24 4.52
N ALA A 491 25.41 17.85 3.33
CA ALA A 491 24.89 19.21 3.16
C ALA A 491 23.47 19.29 3.71
N GLN A 492 23.27 20.08 4.77
CA GLN A 492 21.94 20.35 5.31
C GLN A 492 21.17 21.20 4.31
N HIS A 493 20.48 20.55 3.37
CA HIS A 493 19.54 21.22 2.50
C HIS A 493 18.39 21.80 3.34
N THR A 494 18.15 23.09 3.15
CA THR A 494 17.07 23.82 3.82
C THR A 494 16.04 24.27 2.79
N TRP A 495 14.77 24.22 3.18
CA TRP A 495 13.71 24.85 2.41
C TRP A 495 13.67 26.33 2.71
N TRP A 496 13.64 27.10 1.64
CA TRP A 496 13.42 28.54 1.64
C TRP A 496 12.02 28.78 1.16
N TYR A 497 11.27 29.62 1.87
CA TYR A 497 9.90 29.96 1.55
C TYR A 497 9.80 31.46 1.34
N TRP A 498 9.10 31.86 0.30
CA TRP A 498 8.78 33.24 -0.02
C TRP A 498 7.27 33.39 -0.12
N VAL A 499 6.72 34.20 0.77
CA VAL A 499 5.27 34.42 0.88
C VAL A 499 4.97 35.87 0.53
N PRO A 500 4.05 36.14 -0.42
CA PRO A 500 3.65 37.50 -0.74
C PRO A 500 3.06 38.19 0.49
N ALA A 501 3.46 39.43 0.73
CA ALA A 501 3.04 40.26 1.85
C ALA A 501 2.58 41.65 1.37
N SER A 502 1.91 42.40 2.23
CA SER A 502 1.36 43.71 1.88
C SER A 502 2.45 44.66 1.38
N ASP A 503 2.05 45.69 0.62
CA ASP A 503 2.93 46.76 0.14
C ASP A 503 4.02 46.30 -0.83
N GLY A 504 3.79 45.22 -1.59
CA GLY A 504 4.74 44.71 -2.58
C GLY A 504 5.99 44.10 -1.95
N ARG A 505 5.83 43.42 -0.81
CA ARG A 505 6.91 42.81 -0.04
C ARG A 505 6.74 41.31 0.08
N TRP A 506 7.77 40.65 0.58
CA TRP A 506 7.82 39.20 0.77
C TRP A 506 8.29 38.83 2.17
N LEU A 507 7.69 37.80 2.75
CA LEU A 507 8.21 37.13 3.92
C LEU A 507 9.09 35.97 3.47
N GLU A 508 10.38 36.04 3.81
CA GLU A 508 11.35 34.97 3.65
C GLU A 508 11.55 34.22 4.97
N PHE A 509 11.34 32.92 5.00
CA PHE A 509 11.74 32.09 6.14
C PHE A 509 12.33 30.76 5.70
N ARG A 510 13.00 30.07 6.63
CA ARG A 510 13.72 28.82 6.34
C ARG A 510 13.29 27.71 7.28
N LEU A 511 13.15 26.51 6.74
CA LEU A 511 12.96 25.28 7.52
C LEU A 511 13.98 24.23 7.09
N ASP A 512 14.68 23.65 8.06
CA ASP A 512 15.54 22.50 7.80
C ASP A 512 14.68 21.25 7.54
N GLY A 513 15.09 20.45 6.55
CA GLY A 513 14.40 19.24 6.13
C GLY A 513 14.22 18.22 7.26
N ARG A 514 15.06 18.22 8.31
CA ARG A 514 14.93 17.26 9.43
C ARG A 514 13.70 17.49 10.33
N TYR A 515 12.98 18.59 10.15
CA TYR A 515 11.91 19.00 11.05
C TYR A 515 10.55 18.53 10.56
N SER A 516 9.81 17.86 11.46
CA SER A 516 8.44 17.42 11.20
C SER A 516 7.42 18.33 11.89
N LEU A 517 6.59 19.01 11.07
CA LEU A 517 5.45 19.80 11.54
C LEU A 517 4.30 18.90 12.07
N GLU A 518 4.28 17.62 11.73
CA GLU A 518 3.28 16.68 12.28
C GLU A 518 3.47 16.42 13.79
N SER A 519 4.68 16.61 14.32
CA SER A 519 5.01 16.32 15.72
C SER A 519 4.71 17.47 16.70
N ARG A 520 4.59 18.70 16.20
CA ARG A 520 4.30 19.91 16.99
C ARG A 520 3.29 20.74 16.21
N LYS A 521 2.10 20.94 16.78
CA LYS A 521 0.93 21.55 16.10
C LYS A 521 1.18 22.95 15.54
N GLU A 522 2.18 23.68 16.04
CA GLU A 522 2.44 25.08 15.70
C GLU A 522 3.94 25.38 15.82
N ARG A 523 4.48 26.24 14.95
CA ARG A 523 5.88 26.67 15.03
C ARG A 523 6.03 28.16 14.81
N THR A 524 6.62 28.84 15.78
CA THR A 524 7.11 30.21 15.61
C THR A 524 8.43 30.19 14.85
N VAL A 525 8.51 30.97 13.77
CA VAL A 525 9.69 31.13 12.92
C VAL A 525 9.96 32.62 12.75
N GLU A 526 11.24 32.99 12.72
CA GLU A 526 11.65 34.32 12.31
C GLU A 526 11.63 34.43 10.78
N ALA A 527 10.82 35.33 10.26
CA ALA A 527 10.70 35.64 8.84
C ALA A 527 11.32 37.01 8.56
N VAL A 528 12.11 37.12 7.50
CA VAL A 528 12.72 38.37 7.04
C VAL A 528 11.81 39.02 6.01
N VAL A 529 11.56 40.32 6.16
CA VAL A 529 10.76 41.09 5.19
C VAL A 529 11.69 41.61 4.09
N ARG A 530 11.39 41.29 2.83
CA ARG A 530 12.14 41.76 1.64
C ARG A 530 11.26 42.55 0.68
N THR A 531 11.84 43.48 -0.05
CA THR A 531 11.19 44.06 -1.25
C THR A 531 11.40 43.16 -2.46
N ASP A 532 10.66 43.43 -3.54
CA ASP A 532 10.84 42.76 -4.83
C ASP A 532 12.28 42.89 -5.34
N GLU A 533 12.89 44.08 -5.23
CA GLU A 533 14.27 44.31 -5.68
C GLU A 533 15.29 43.55 -4.83
N ASP A 534 15.09 43.51 -3.51
CA ASP A 534 15.96 42.78 -2.59
C ASP A 534 15.91 41.28 -2.86
N LEU A 535 14.71 40.74 -3.14
CA LEU A 535 14.52 39.34 -3.46
C LEU A 535 15.11 38.99 -4.84
N ASP A 536 14.88 39.81 -5.87
CA ASP A 536 15.46 39.60 -7.20
C ASP A 536 17.00 39.65 -7.15
N SER A 537 17.56 40.62 -6.41
CA SER A 537 19.00 40.70 -6.15
C SER A 537 19.53 39.46 -5.43
N PHE A 538 18.82 38.99 -4.40
CA PHE A 538 19.19 37.78 -3.67
C PHE A 538 19.19 36.52 -4.56
N LEU A 539 18.20 36.38 -5.45
CA LEU A 539 18.11 35.26 -6.38
C LEU A 539 19.21 35.34 -7.47
N ARG A 540 19.49 36.53 -8.01
CA ARG A 540 20.51 36.74 -9.05
C ARG A 540 21.94 36.60 -8.58
N THR A 541 22.22 36.99 -7.33
CA THR A 541 23.57 36.93 -6.75
C THR A 541 24.09 35.50 -6.60
N GLY A 542 23.25 34.48 -6.78
CA GLY A 542 23.64 33.07 -6.68
C GLY A 542 24.04 32.66 -5.26
N THR A 543 23.63 33.46 -4.26
CA THR A 543 23.90 33.23 -2.83
C THR A 543 23.28 31.91 -2.36
N LEU A 544 22.20 31.49 -3.03
CA LEU A 544 21.55 30.22 -2.88
C LEU A 544 22.02 29.26 -3.99
N ARG A 545 22.76 28.20 -3.63
CA ARG A 545 22.97 27.09 -4.56
C ARG A 545 21.75 26.19 -4.46
N ASN A 546 20.72 26.52 -5.22
CA ASN A 546 19.49 25.72 -5.27
C ASN A 546 19.64 24.52 -6.20
N SER A 547 18.89 23.46 -5.92
CA SER A 547 18.86 22.25 -6.76
C SER A 547 18.08 22.44 -8.07
N SER A 548 17.73 23.68 -8.41
CA SER A 548 16.38 23.98 -8.90
C SER A 548 16.33 25.13 -9.91
N GLY A 549 17.32 26.02 -9.91
CA GLY A 549 17.47 27.03 -10.95
C GLY A 549 16.60 28.27 -10.80
N MET A 550 15.81 28.43 -9.72
CA MET A 550 15.10 29.71 -9.48
C MET A 550 16.13 30.83 -9.32
N ARG A 551 16.20 31.73 -10.30
CA ARG A 551 17.26 32.74 -10.49
C ARG A 551 16.71 34.16 -10.59
N SER A 552 15.40 34.31 -10.77
CA SER A 552 14.76 35.62 -10.90
C SER A 552 13.43 35.67 -10.17
N MET A 553 13.01 36.90 -9.91
CA MET A 553 11.69 37.21 -9.38
C MET A 553 10.55 36.74 -10.29
N SER A 554 10.75 36.74 -11.60
CA SER A 554 9.73 36.28 -12.56
C SER A 554 9.38 34.80 -12.37
N GLU A 555 10.37 33.96 -12.06
CA GLU A 555 10.17 32.53 -11.80
C GLU A 555 9.48 32.29 -10.45
N ALA A 556 9.74 33.14 -9.45
CA ALA A 556 9.04 33.12 -8.17
C ALA A 556 7.55 33.49 -8.35
N LEU A 557 7.24 34.50 -9.18
CA LEU A 557 5.88 34.89 -9.53
C LEU A 557 5.14 33.82 -10.34
N GLU A 558 5.82 33.13 -11.26
CA GLU A 558 5.26 31.99 -11.99
C GLU A 558 4.93 30.84 -11.02
N THR A 559 5.85 30.52 -10.12
CA THR A 559 5.63 29.53 -9.06
C THR A 559 4.45 29.91 -8.16
N LEU A 560 4.27 31.19 -7.87
CA LEU A 560 3.14 31.69 -7.09
C LEU A 560 1.81 31.47 -7.84
N ALA A 561 1.78 31.73 -9.15
CA ALA A 561 0.60 31.45 -9.98
C ALA A 561 0.25 29.95 -9.97
N THR A 562 1.24 29.07 -10.08
CA THR A 562 1.05 27.62 -9.94
C THR A 562 0.55 27.24 -8.54
N SER A 563 1.06 27.90 -7.50
CA SER A 563 0.63 27.67 -6.10
C SER A 563 -0.82 28.08 -5.88
N ARG A 564 -1.28 29.17 -6.51
CA ARG A 564 -2.69 29.59 -6.49
C ARG A 564 -3.57 28.55 -7.14
N GLN A 565 -3.23 28.11 -8.36
CA GLN A 565 -3.98 27.07 -9.05
C GLN A 565 -4.03 25.76 -8.24
N GLY A 566 -2.90 25.37 -7.64
CA GLY A 566 -2.80 24.21 -6.77
C GLY A 566 -3.66 24.35 -5.52
N ARG A 567 -3.66 25.52 -4.86
CA ARG A 567 -4.53 25.82 -3.71
C ARG A 567 -6.00 25.67 -4.10
N ASP A 568 -6.40 26.27 -5.21
CA ASP A 568 -7.80 26.31 -5.62
C ASP A 568 -8.31 24.90 -5.97
N ALA A 569 -7.50 24.11 -6.67
CA ALA A 569 -7.77 22.69 -6.90
C ALA A 569 -7.80 21.89 -5.58
N PHE A 570 -6.87 22.16 -4.67
CA PHE A 570 -6.87 21.54 -3.35
C PHE A 570 -8.18 21.85 -2.63
N LEU A 571 -8.59 23.12 -2.53
CA LEU A 571 -9.85 23.57 -1.91
C LEU A 571 -11.10 23.00 -2.59
N GLU A 572 -11.14 22.92 -3.91
CA GLU A 572 -12.24 22.32 -4.69
C GLU A 572 -12.44 20.85 -4.31
N LEU A 573 -11.34 20.12 -4.09
CA LEU A 573 -11.37 18.70 -3.67
C LEU A 573 -11.86 18.51 -2.22
N PHE A 574 -12.15 19.58 -1.48
CA PHE A 574 -12.80 19.52 -0.16
C PHE A 574 -14.15 20.22 -0.10
N GLY A 575 -14.54 20.95 -1.16
CA GLY A 575 -15.63 21.92 -1.21
C GLY A 575 -17.01 21.35 -0.97
#